data_AF-A0A9D9DGE9-F1
#
_entry.id   AF-A0A9D9DGE9-F1
#
_cell.length_a   1.000
_cell.length_b   1.000
_cell.length_c   1.000
_cell.angle_alpha   90.00
_cell.angle_beta   90.00
_cell.angle_gamma   90.00
#
_symmetry.space_group_name_H-M   'P 1'
#
loop_
_entity.id
_entity.type
_entity.pdbx_description
1 polymer ?
#
loop_
_entity_poly.entity_id
_entity_poly.type
_entity_poly.pdbx_seq_one_letter_code
_entity_poly.pdbx_strand_id
1 'polypeptide(L)'
;MYQNRTVCLDTYYVGASDRRLALFENIYPLTDGASYNSYVILDEKTCLLDTVDSSVFDIYLEKVKDVLNGRKLDYLVIHHMEPDHSAGILKIVNEFKDVTLVVNEKIKVMLENYFGKSFKNVTVVNEMDTLNLGKHTLTFVFAPMVHWPEVMVSYDSYTKTLFSADAFGTFGALSGNLFADEVDFAHSYLDEARRYYTNIVGKYGPQVQAILAKASTLEINTICPLHGPIWRKDLNYLINLYDKWSLYEPEVKGVLIVYGSIYGHTEKAANLLADALSLEGVKNIKIYDASKTDASYLVSETFKYSHLAILSSTYNMGTFTPIRNYLEDLKEHAMQNRKVAVIENGSWAPNSGCLIKKELSQMKNMTLIEPLVTIKSNPNKDNFEEIKVLASNIAKDFPKETLDSNPLFKINYGLYVLTTKDNKNNRYNGLIINTLSQVSENPTHIMVSINKRNHSATLINETKEFNVSILDKHVTYNIFKRFGYQSGRDTDKFEGFSDYELSKNNLPYLNKYSTAYLSLKVIDIIDSGSHYTYICEITDSKLLENEDSITYSYYLENIKPKAKKPAGVKKGWICKLCGYIYEGEELPKDFICPICKHGIEVFEKIG
;
A
#
# COMPACT_ATOMS: atom_id res chain seq x y z
N MET A 1 9.65 33.01 4.74
CA MET A 1 10.66 33.31 3.69
C MET A 1 10.80 34.83 3.60
N TYR A 2 12.02 35.37 3.67
CA TYR A 2 12.27 36.81 3.81
C TYR A 2 12.64 37.51 2.49
N GLN A 3 13.02 36.76 1.46
CA GLN A 3 13.39 37.31 0.15
C GLN A 3 12.19 37.31 -0.79
N ASN A 4 12.07 38.35 -1.61
CA ASN A 4 11.09 38.40 -2.69
C ASN A 4 11.47 37.37 -3.76
N ARG A 5 10.49 36.57 -4.20
CA ARG A 5 10.69 35.58 -5.26
C ARG A 5 9.69 35.82 -6.37
N THR A 6 10.18 35.85 -7.60
CA THR A 6 9.34 35.85 -8.80
C THR A 6 8.65 34.49 -8.93
N VAL A 7 7.34 34.52 -9.14
CA VAL A 7 6.49 33.33 -9.36
C VAL A 7 6.43 33.01 -10.85
N CYS A 8 5.99 34.00 -11.62
CA CYS A 8 5.97 34.02 -13.08
C CYS A 8 6.26 35.47 -13.54
N LEU A 9 6.18 35.74 -14.85
CA LEU A 9 6.48 37.07 -15.38
C LEU A 9 5.68 38.15 -14.65
N ASP A 10 6.39 39.17 -14.14
CA ASP A 10 5.87 40.33 -13.43
C ASP A 10 5.06 40.04 -12.13
N THR A 11 4.99 38.79 -11.69
CA THR A 11 4.27 38.36 -10.48
C THR A 11 5.24 37.88 -9.40
N TYR A 12 5.09 38.41 -8.18
CA TYR A 12 6.01 38.20 -7.06
C TYR A 12 5.28 37.65 -5.84
N TYR A 13 5.92 36.70 -5.15
CA TYR A 13 5.45 36.13 -3.89
C TYR A 13 5.79 37.05 -2.71
N VAL A 14 4.76 37.58 -2.05
CA VAL A 14 4.89 38.46 -0.88
C VAL A 14 4.43 37.81 0.43
N GLY A 15 3.89 36.60 0.39
CA GLY A 15 3.46 35.84 1.57
C GLY A 15 4.57 35.43 2.56
N ALA A 16 4.17 34.74 3.63
CA ALA A 16 5.06 34.31 4.71
C ALA A 16 4.56 33.00 5.36
N SER A 17 5.32 32.45 6.32
CA SER A 17 4.92 31.23 7.03
C SER A 17 4.99 31.44 8.53
N ASP A 18 3.95 31.05 9.26
CA ASP A 18 3.99 30.96 10.72
C ASP A 18 4.28 29.52 11.14
N ARG A 19 5.49 29.31 11.64
CA ARG A 19 5.97 28.00 12.13
C ARG A 19 5.56 27.71 13.56
N ARG A 20 5.02 28.69 14.28
CA ARG A 20 4.62 28.55 15.69
C ARG A 20 3.16 28.14 15.83
N LEU A 21 2.38 28.22 14.75
CA LEU A 21 0.97 27.88 14.75
C LEU A 21 0.79 26.38 15.06
N ALA A 22 0.12 26.09 16.16
CA ALA A 22 -0.13 24.72 16.62
C ALA A 22 -1.46 24.16 16.11
N LEU A 23 -2.44 25.02 15.85
CA LEU A 23 -3.77 24.66 15.39
C LEU A 23 -4.20 25.57 14.24
N PHE A 24 -4.53 25.00 13.08
CA PHE A 24 -5.23 25.73 12.02
C PHE A 24 -6.70 25.89 12.39
N GLU A 25 -7.28 27.07 12.18
CA GLU A 25 -8.66 27.42 12.60
C GLU A 25 -8.96 27.13 14.08
N ASN A 26 -7.92 26.98 14.91
CA ASN A 26 -8.01 26.54 16.30
C ASN A 26 -8.67 25.15 16.49
N ILE A 27 -8.66 24.30 15.45
CA ILE A 27 -9.25 22.95 15.47
C ILE A 27 -8.30 21.88 14.90
N TYR A 28 -7.55 22.15 13.83
CA TYR A 28 -6.71 21.15 13.19
C TYR A 28 -5.27 21.20 13.69
N PRO A 29 -4.76 20.17 14.39
CA PRO A 29 -3.38 20.15 14.86
C PRO A 29 -2.38 20.19 13.71
N LEU A 30 -1.38 21.05 13.83
CA LEU A 30 -0.29 21.23 12.87
C LEU A 30 1.04 20.86 13.52
N THR A 31 1.87 20.10 12.81
CA THR A 31 3.26 19.83 13.21
C THR A 31 4.21 20.92 12.72
N ASP A 32 3.94 21.46 11.53
CA ASP A 32 4.87 22.34 10.80
C ASP A 32 4.29 23.73 10.51
N GLY A 33 3.29 24.16 11.28
CA GLY A 33 2.64 25.45 11.12
C GLY A 33 1.91 25.59 9.77
N ALA A 34 1.80 26.83 9.26
CA ALA A 34 1.11 27.14 8.02
C ALA A 34 1.87 28.17 7.17
N SER A 35 1.57 28.21 5.89
CA SER A 35 1.99 29.27 4.98
C SER A 35 0.79 30.09 4.54
N TYR A 36 0.97 31.40 4.48
CA TYR A 36 -0.01 32.38 4.03
C TYR A 36 0.56 33.07 2.80
N ASN A 37 0.09 32.64 1.64
CA ASN A 37 0.57 33.11 0.35
C ASN A 37 -0.24 34.34 -0.07
N SER A 38 0.46 35.27 -0.71
CA SER A 38 -0.12 36.47 -1.32
C SER A 38 0.85 36.95 -2.41
N TYR A 39 0.32 37.66 -3.40
CA TYR A 39 1.00 37.93 -4.65
C TYR A 39 0.88 39.39 -5.08
N VAL A 40 1.95 39.95 -5.63
CA VAL A 40 1.94 41.28 -6.27
C VAL A 40 2.21 41.13 -7.75
N ILE A 41 1.35 41.71 -8.58
CA ILE A 41 1.50 41.84 -10.03
C ILE A 41 1.94 43.27 -10.34
N LEU A 42 3.05 43.42 -11.06
CA LEU A 42 3.59 44.71 -11.49
C LEU A 42 3.34 44.94 -12.98
N ASP A 43 2.42 45.84 -13.30
CA ASP A 43 2.13 46.22 -14.69
C ASP A 43 2.03 47.76 -14.82
N GLU A 44 1.32 48.31 -15.80
CA GLU A 44 0.95 49.74 -15.81
C GLU A 44 0.21 50.12 -14.52
N LYS A 45 -0.66 49.22 -14.04
CA LYS A 45 -1.29 49.24 -12.72
C LYS A 45 -0.74 48.13 -11.84
N THR A 46 -0.50 48.42 -10.57
CA THR A 46 -0.04 47.40 -9.62
C THR A 46 -1.24 46.76 -8.91
N CYS A 47 -1.15 45.45 -8.68
CA CYS A 47 -2.23 44.70 -8.04
C CYS A 47 -1.66 43.79 -6.95
N LEU A 48 -2.23 43.86 -5.77
CA LEU A 48 -1.98 42.95 -4.66
C LEU A 48 -3.17 41.96 -4.57
N LEU A 49 -2.87 40.68 -4.43
CA LEU A 49 -3.85 39.61 -4.34
C LEU A 49 -3.85 39.04 -2.92
N ASP A 50 -4.99 39.21 -2.24
CA ASP A 50 -5.25 38.84 -0.84
C ASP A 50 -4.27 39.44 0.17
N THR A 51 -4.58 39.24 1.44
CA THR A 51 -3.65 39.52 2.53
C THR A 51 -3.24 38.23 3.22
N VAL A 52 -2.65 38.36 4.40
CA VAL A 52 -2.13 37.24 5.19
C VAL A 52 -2.60 37.40 6.63
N ASP A 53 -2.41 36.33 7.40
CA ASP A 53 -2.75 36.32 8.79
C ASP A 53 -1.97 37.40 9.56
N SER A 54 -2.61 37.89 10.61
CA SER A 54 -2.06 38.91 11.49
C SER A 54 -0.68 38.54 12.07
N SER A 55 -0.40 37.25 12.26
CA SER A 55 0.85 36.71 12.82
C SER A 55 2.09 36.98 11.96
N VAL A 56 1.93 37.15 10.65
CA VAL A 56 3.03 37.36 9.69
C VAL A 56 2.93 38.68 8.93
N PHE A 57 2.03 39.57 9.37
CA PHE A 57 1.70 40.79 8.64
C PHE A 57 2.90 41.73 8.43
N ASP A 58 3.77 41.89 9.43
CA ASP A 58 4.85 42.88 9.36
C ASP A 58 5.85 42.55 8.24
N ILE A 59 6.32 41.30 8.19
CA ILE A 59 7.21 40.84 7.11
C ILE A 59 6.50 40.85 5.75
N TYR A 60 5.21 40.52 5.71
CA TYR A 60 4.41 40.63 4.49
C TYR A 60 4.35 42.08 3.97
N LEU A 61 4.11 43.06 4.84
CA LEU A 61 4.05 44.47 4.46
C LEU A 61 5.41 44.99 3.96
N GLU A 62 6.51 44.61 4.61
CA GLU A 62 7.87 44.90 4.14
C GLU A 62 8.08 44.39 2.72
N LYS A 63 7.73 43.13 2.45
CA LYS A 63 7.84 42.53 1.11
C LYS A 63 6.97 43.22 0.07
N VAL A 64 5.73 43.59 0.41
CA VAL A 64 4.85 44.34 -0.49
C VAL A 64 5.48 45.68 -0.88
N LYS A 65 6.02 46.43 0.10
CA LYS A 65 6.69 47.71 -0.15
C LYS A 65 7.94 47.55 -1.00
N ASP A 66 8.75 46.53 -0.72
CA ASP A 66 9.97 46.24 -1.45
C ASP A 66 9.67 45.88 -2.92
N VAL A 67 8.66 45.04 -3.18
CA VAL A 67 8.25 44.70 -4.56
C VAL A 67 7.70 45.92 -5.29
N LEU A 68 6.87 46.74 -4.64
CA LEU A 68 6.34 47.96 -5.25
C LEU A 68 7.46 48.98 -5.55
N ASN A 69 8.55 48.98 -4.78
CA ASN A 69 9.72 49.85 -4.96
C ASN A 69 9.32 51.33 -5.18
N GLY A 70 8.46 51.84 -4.30
CA GLY A 70 7.95 53.22 -4.35
C GLY A 70 6.82 53.47 -5.36
N ARG A 71 6.43 52.48 -6.17
CA ARG A 71 5.22 52.58 -7.01
C ARG A 71 3.96 52.60 -6.15
N LYS A 72 2.93 53.30 -6.63
CA LYS A 72 1.58 53.27 -6.05
C LYS A 72 1.04 51.84 -6.08
N LEU A 73 0.31 51.44 -5.03
CA LEU A 73 -0.59 50.28 -5.05
C LEU A 73 -1.96 50.68 -5.63
N ASP A 74 -2.30 50.24 -6.83
CA ASP A 74 -3.58 50.62 -7.48
C ASP A 74 -4.74 49.75 -6.98
N TYR A 75 -4.56 48.42 -6.92
CA TYR A 75 -5.61 47.47 -6.58
C TYR A 75 -5.21 46.50 -5.46
N LEU A 76 -6.18 46.17 -4.60
CA LEU A 76 -6.16 45.00 -3.74
C LEU A 76 -7.37 44.13 -4.12
N VAL A 77 -7.11 42.99 -4.77
CA VAL A 77 -8.14 41.97 -5.05
C VAL A 77 -8.27 41.10 -3.81
N ILE A 78 -9.50 40.90 -3.36
CA ILE A 78 -9.83 40.01 -2.24
C ILE A 78 -10.59 38.83 -2.81
N HIS A 79 -10.01 37.64 -2.77
CA HIS A 79 -10.61 36.40 -3.24
C HIS A 79 -11.45 35.73 -2.14
N HIS A 80 -11.03 35.89 -0.89
CA HIS A 80 -11.62 35.20 0.26
C HIS A 80 -11.58 36.07 1.52
N MET A 81 -12.63 36.00 2.34
CA MET A 81 -12.76 36.80 3.56
C MET A 81 -12.35 36.09 4.85
N GLU A 82 -11.89 34.84 4.80
CA GLU A 82 -11.41 34.16 6.01
C GLU A 82 -10.25 34.95 6.66
N PRO A 83 -10.24 35.13 8.00
CA PRO A 83 -9.33 36.07 8.66
C PRO A 83 -7.83 35.83 8.44
N ASP A 84 -7.43 34.59 8.19
CA ASP A 84 -6.05 34.25 7.88
C ASP A 84 -5.57 34.78 6.51
N HIS A 85 -6.49 35.28 5.68
CA HIS A 85 -6.20 36.00 4.44
C HIS A 85 -6.83 37.39 4.36
N SER A 86 -7.68 37.78 5.32
CA SER A 86 -8.40 39.05 5.32
C SER A 86 -8.07 39.99 6.50
N ALA A 87 -7.42 39.51 7.57
CA ALA A 87 -7.11 40.33 8.75
C ALA A 87 -6.18 41.53 8.44
N GLY A 88 -5.37 41.43 7.38
CA GLY A 88 -4.46 42.48 6.94
C GLY A 88 -5.11 43.63 6.16
N ILE A 89 -6.35 43.47 5.69
CA ILE A 89 -6.98 44.40 4.72
C ILE A 89 -7.02 45.83 5.27
N LEU A 90 -7.47 46.03 6.51
CA LEU A 90 -7.56 47.36 7.10
C LEU A 90 -6.19 48.03 7.25
N LYS A 91 -5.14 47.26 7.55
CA LYS A 91 -3.77 47.77 7.64
C LYS A 91 -3.25 48.17 6.25
N ILE A 92 -3.52 47.38 5.21
CA ILE A 92 -3.16 47.72 3.82
C ILE A 92 -3.86 49.00 3.35
N VAL A 93 -5.17 49.13 3.55
CA VAL A 93 -5.91 50.35 3.21
C VAL A 93 -5.39 51.56 3.99
N ASN A 94 -4.93 51.35 5.22
CA ASN A 94 -4.36 52.42 6.01
C ASN A 94 -2.97 52.85 5.54
N GLU A 95 -2.16 51.94 5.03
CA GLU A 95 -0.84 52.23 4.46
C GLU A 95 -0.97 52.87 3.07
N PHE A 96 -1.79 52.26 2.20
CA PHE A 96 -1.99 52.68 0.81
C PHE A 96 -3.35 53.34 0.66
N LYS A 97 -3.47 54.61 1.05
CA LYS A 97 -4.76 55.33 1.14
C LYS A 97 -5.57 55.40 -0.16
N ASP A 98 -4.89 55.33 -1.31
CA ASP A 98 -5.50 55.42 -2.64
C ASP A 98 -5.78 54.06 -3.29
N VAL A 99 -5.56 52.94 -2.57
CA VAL A 99 -5.83 51.59 -3.09
C VAL A 99 -7.32 51.41 -3.34
N THR A 100 -7.66 50.71 -4.42
CA THR A 100 -9.03 50.29 -4.73
C THR A 100 -9.21 48.82 -4.39
N LEU A 101 -10.20 48.51 -3.55
CA LEU A 101 -10.57 47.13 -3.23
C LEU A 101 -11.39 46.54 -4.37
N VAL A 102 -10.99 45.38 -4.89
CA VAL A 102 -11.71 44.65 -5.94
C VAL A 102 -12.33 43.41 -5.32
N VAL A 103 -13.66 43.37 -5.30
CA VAL A 103 -14.45 42.43 -4.48
C VAL A 103 -15.68 41.98 -5.25
N ASN A 104 -16.32 40.89 -4.85
CA ASN A 104 -17.72 40.64 -5.24
C ASN A 104 -18.70 41.20 -4.20
N GLU A 105 -20.00 41.13 -4.49
CA GLU A 105 -21.03 41.70 -3.62
C GLU A 105 -21.05 41.07 -2.21
N LYS A 106 -20.79 39.76 -2.09
CA LYS A 106 -20.74 39.08 -0.78
C LYS A 106 -19.53 39.51 0.04
N ILE A 107 -18.36 39.63 -0.60
CA ILE A 107 -17.13 40.14 0.02
C ILE A 107 -17.35 41.57 0.52
N LYS A 108 -17.98 42.44 -0.28
CA LYS A 108 -18.30 43.82 0.13
C LYS A 108 -19.14 43.84 1.42
N VAL A 109 -20.18 43.03 1.50
CA VAL A 109 -21.01 42.92 2.72
C VAL A 109 -20.19 42.41 3.90
N MET A 110 -19.36 41.39 3.70
CA MET A 110 -18.51 40.84 4.76
C MET A 110 -17.46 41.84 5.25
N LEU A 111 -16.86 42.64 4.37
CA LEU A 111 -15.94 43.71 4.74
C LEU A 111 -16.58 44.70 5.72
N GLU A 112 -17.81 45.12 5.44
CA GLU A 112 -18.55 46.03 6.32
C GLU A 112 -18.85 45.37 7.68
N ASN A 113 -19.20 44.08 7.68
CA ASN A 113 -19.46 43.32 8.90
C ASN A 113 -18.21 43.13 9.76
N TYR A 114 -17.06 42.77 9.16
CA TYR A 114 -15.82 42.55 9.90
C TYR A 114 -15.19 43.84 10.41
N PHE A 115 -15.25 44.92 9.63
CA PHE A 115 -14.54 46.17 9.96
C PHE A 115 -15.44 47.28 10.49
N GLY A 116 -16.77 47.08 10.52
CA GLY A 116 -17.74 48.03 11.06
C GLY A 116 -17.82 49.36 10.31
N LYS A 117 -17.36 49.40 9.05
CA LYS A 117 -17.34 50.60 8.22
C LYS A 117 -17.35 50.27 6.73
N SER A 118 -17.89 51.19 5.94
CA SER A 118 -17.76 51.17 4.48
C SER A 118 -16.37 51.66 4.05
N PHE A 119 -15.91 51.16 2.90
CA PHE A 119 -14.65 51.54 2.27
C PHE A 119 -14.93 52.51 1.11
N LYS A 120 -14.05 53.51 0.92
CA LYS A 120 -14.27 54.57 -0.09
C LYS A 120 -14.06 54.09 -1.53
N ASN A 121 -12.95 53.38 -1.77
CA ASN A 121 -12.56 52.93 -3.10
C ASN A 121 -12.83 51.43 -3.22
N VAL A 122 -14.01 51.08 -3.72
CA VAL A 122 -14.44 49.68 -3.90
C VAL A 122 -14.98 49.50 -5.31
N THR A 123 -14.47 48.50 -6.01
CA THR A 123 -14.98 48.02 -7.28
C THR A 123 -15.62 46.65 -7.04
N VAL A 124 -16.93 46.56 -7.30
CA VAL A 124 -17.65 45.28 -7.25
C VAL A 124 -17.60 44.62 -8.62
N VAL A 125 -17.11 43.39 -8.67
CA VAL A 125 -17.05 42.55 -9.88
C VAL A 125 -18.10 41.45 -9.83
N ASN A 126 -18.60 41.07 -10.99
CA ASN A 126 -19.47 39.93 -11.21
C ASN A 126 -18.68 38.74 -11.77
N GLU A 127 -19.32 37.58 -11.85
CA GLU A 127 -18.72 36.41 -12.49
C GLU A 127 -18.36 36.71 -13.95
N MET A 128 -17.15 36.35 -14.35
CA MET A 128 -16.51 36.62 -15.64
C MET A 128 -16.15 38.08 -15.94
N ASP A 129 -16.35 39.02 -15.01
CA ASP A 129 -15.81 40.37 -15.17
C ASP A 129 -14.28 40.34 -15.21
N THR A 130 -13.71 41.40 -15.79
CA THR A 130 -12.25 41.51 -15.97
C THR A 130 -11.70 42.80 -15.35
N LEU A 131 -10.45 42.72 -14.88
CA LEU A 131 -9.65 43.86 -14.45
C LEU A 131 -8.38 43.93 -15.29
N ASN A 132 -8.26 44.96 -16.11
CA ASN A 132 -7.09 45.21 -16.93
C ASN A 132 -6.06 46.05 -16.16
N LEU A 133 -4.84 45.51 -16.02
CA LEU A 133 -3.71 46.16 -15.36
C LEU A 133 -2.70 46.76 -16.35
N GLY A 134 -2.85 46.52 -17.65
CA GLY A 134 -1.92 46.83 -18.72
C GLY A 134 -1.83 45.67 -19.71
N LYS A 135 -0.77 44.86 -19.61
CA LYS A 135 -0.62 43.56 -20.30
C LYS A 135 -1.41 42.46 -19.60
N HIS A 136 -1.43 42.47 -18.27
CA HIS A 136 -2.13 41.51 -17.43
C HIS A 136 -3.62 41.86 -17.37
N THR A 137 -4.47 40.88 -17.63
CA THR A 137 -5.93 41.02 -17.48
C THR A 137 -6.43 39.85 -16.64
N LEU A 138 -6.93 40.20 -15.45
CA LEU A 138 -7.49 39.26 -14.49
C LEU A 138 -8.98 39.04 -14.81
N THR A 139 -9.37 37.79 -15.06
CA THR A 139 -10.78 37.38 -15.16
C THR A 139 -11.21 36.76 -13.85
N PHE A 140 -12.34 37.19 -13.28
CA PHE A 140 -12.86 36.68 -12.01
C PHE A 140 -13.85 35.54 -12.23
N VAL A 141 -13.67 34.42 -11.52
CA VAL A 141 -14.57 33.26 -11.56
C VAL A 141 -15.06 32.97 -10.15
N PHE A 142 -16.37 32.87 -9.96
CA PHE A 142 -16.94 32.63 -8.64
C PHE A 142 -16.85 31.14 -8.28
N ALA A 143 -16.47 30.89 -7.04
CA ALA A 143 -16.20 29.57 -6.47
C ALA A 143 -16.98 29.35 -5.16
N PRO A 144 -18.31 29.55 -5.14
CA PRO A 144 -19.08 29.54 -3.92
C PRO A 144 -19.04 28.17 -3.23
N MET A 145 -18.87 28.19 -1.91
CA MET A 145 -18.71 27.00 -1.06
C MET A 145 -17.42 26.20 -1.34
N VAL A 146 -16.39 26.84 -1.90
CA VAL A 146 -15.03 26.26 -2.00
C VAL A 146 -14.05 27.18 -1.28
N HIS A 147 -14.12 27.32 0.04
CA HIS A 147 -15.05 26.66 0.97
C HIS A 147 -16.14 27.59 1.53
N TRP A 148 -16.01 28.91 1.38
CA TRP A 148 -17.01 29.89 1.82
C TRP A 148 -17.89 30.42 0.66
N PRO A 149 -19.08 30.99 0.96
CA PRO A 149 -20.03 31.42 -0.07
C PRO A 149 -19.57 32.59 -0.94
N GLU A 150 -18.62 33.40 -0.49
CA GLU A 150 -18.10 34.57 -1.19
C GLU A 150 -16.85 34.30 -2.02
N VAL A 151 -16.26 33.10 -1.93
CA VAL A 151 -14.98 32.82 -2.60
C VAL A 151 -15.07 33.08 -4.09
N MET A 152 -14.07 33.77 -4.62
CA MET A 152 -13.81 33.90 -6.05
C MET A 152 -12.33 33.65 -6.34
N VAL A 153 -12.01 33.20 -7.54
CA VAL A 153 -10.65 33.04 -8.04
C VAL A 153 -10.39 34.04 -9.16
N SER A 154 -9.13 34.34 -9.46
CA SER A 154 -8.77 35.15 -10.62
C SER A 154 -7.79 34.43 -11.54
N TYR A 155 -8.00 34.60 -12.84
CA TYR A 155 -7.15 34.04 -13.88
C TYR A 155 -6.49 35.16 -14.67
N ASP A 156 -5.16 35.20 -14.68
CA ASP A 156 -4.39 36.12 -15.51
C ASP A 156 -4.18 35.53 -16.91
N SER A 157 -4.83 36.13 -17.89
CA SER A 157 -4.78 35.70 -19.29
C SER A 157 -3.41 35.89 -19.97
N TYR A 158 -2.55 36.77 -19.44
CA TYR A 158 -1.22 37.02 -20.02
C TYR A 158 -0.23 35.93 -19.66
N THR A 159 -0.12 35.59 -18.37
CA THR A 159 0.81 34.55 -17.87
C THR A 159 0.18 33.16 -17.80
N LYS A 160 -1.13 33.04 -18.00
CA LYS A 160 -1.91 31.80 -17.81
C LYS A 160 -1.85 31.32 -16.36
N THR A 161 -1.91 32.24 -15.40
CA THR A 161 -1.82 31.96 -13.96
C THR A 161 -3.19 31.99 -13.32
N LEU A 162 -3.53 30.94 -12.57
CA LEU A 162 -4.72 30.87 -11.73
C LEU A 162 -4.35 31.18 -10.27
N PHE A 163 -4.94 32.21 -9.69
CA PHE A 163 -4.90 32.50 -8.26
C PHE A 163 -6.14 31.88 -7.62
N SER A 164 -5.94 30.78 -6.90
CA SER A 164 -7.00 29.79 -6.63
C SER A 164 -7.68 29.94 -5.26
N ALA A 165 -7.45 31.04 -4.56
CA ALA A 165 -7.83 31.16 -3.14
C ALA A 165 -7.31 29.93 -2.36
N ASP A 166 -8.14 29.35 -1.50
CA ASP A 166 -7.82 28.15 -0.71
C ASP A 166 -7.80 26.85 -1.52
N ALA A 167 -8.40 26.84 -2.72
CA ALA A 167 -8.32 25.66 -3.55
C ALA A 167 -6.85 25.37 -3.89
N PHE A 168 -6.49 24.08 -3.86
CA PHE A 168 -5.14 23.55 -4.00
C PHE A 168 -4.20 23.85 -2.82
N GLY A 169 -4.74 24.24 -1.66
CA GLY A 169 -3.98 24.45 -0.43
C GLY A 169 -3.34 23.18 0.15
N THR A 170 -2.37 23.37 1.04
CA THR A 170 -1.67 22.31 1.77
C THR A 170 -1.30 22.82 3.16
N PHE A 171 -1.57 22.03 4.21
CA PHE A 171 -1.10 22.37 5.56
C PHE A 171 0.44 22.33 5.63
N GLY A 172 1.03 23.17 6.46
CA GLY A 172 2.48 23.27 6.64
C GLY A 172 3.08 24.60 6.19
N ALA A 173 4.12 25.02 6.91
CA ALA A 173 4.99 26.13 6.51
C ALA A 173 5.94 25.73 5.37
N LEU A 174 6.31 26.71 4.55
CA LEU A 174 7.27 26.51 3.46
C LEU A 174 8.72 26.59 3.97
N SER A 175 9.53 25.59 3.64
CA SER A 175 10.93 25.43 4.09
C SER A 175 11.97 26.23 3.30
N GLY A 176 11.53 26.99 2.30
CA GLY A 176 12.38 27.83 1.44
C GLY A 176 12.14 27.55 -0.04
N ASN A 177 11.81 26.30 -0.36
CA ASN A 177 11.23 25.91 -1.63
C ASN A 177 9.81 26.46 -1.73
N LEU A 178 9.52 27.15 -2.84
CA LEU A 178 8.24 27.81 -3.07
C LEU A 178 7.36 26.99 -4.01
N PHE A 179 7.98 26.26 -4.94
CA PHE A 179 7.26 25.53 -5.97
C PHE A 179 7.18 24.04 -5.65
N ALA A 180 6.07 23.40 -6.01
CA ALA A 180 5.86 21.97 -5.82
C ALA A 180 6.93 21.12 -6.53
N ASP A 181 7.48 21.59 -7.66
CA ASP A 181 8.54 20.90 -8.41
C ASP A 181 9.95 21.02 -7.78
N GLU A 182 10.09 21.80 -6.70
CA GLU A 182 11.33 21.92 -5.94
C GLU A 182 11.40 20.96 -4.74
N VAL A 183 10.35 20.17 -4.49
CA VAL A 183 10.24 19.25 -3.35
C VAL A 183 9.72 17.88 -3.78
N ASP A 184 9.94 16.85 -2.96
CA ASP A 184 9.24 15.58 -3.12
C ASP A 184 7.81 15.69 -2.57
N PHE A 185 6.92 16.28 -3.38
CA PHE A 185 5.54 16.55 -2.99
C PHE A 185 4.78 15.25 -2.66
N ALA A 186 4.93 14.23 -3.50
CA ALA A 186 4.21 12.97 -3.36
C ALA A 186 4.54 12.25 -2.03
N HIS A 187 5.79 12.33 -1.58
CA HIS A 187 6.21 11.74 -0.32
C HIS A 187 5.97 12.66 0.89
N SER A 188 6.25 13.96 0.75
CA SER A 188 6.40 14.85 1.92
C SER A 188 5.19 15.74 2.20
N TYR A 189 4.34 15.99 1.19
CA TYR A 189 3.26 16.98 1.30
C TYR A 189 1.88 16.40 0.96
N LEU A 190 1.81 15.30 0.20
CA LEU A 190 0.54 14.74 -0.28
C LEU A 190 -0.44 14.41 0.86
N ASP A 191 0.04 13.85 1.97
CA ASP A 191 -0.85 13.50 3.09
C ASP A 191 -1.45 14.77 3.75
N GLU A 192 -0.67 15.86 3.88
CA GLU A 192 -1.17 17.16 4.37
C GLU A 192 -2.00 17.93 3.34
N ALA A 193 -1.75 17.77 2.04
CA ALA A 193 -2.58 18.31 0.98
C ALA A 193 -3.95 17.62 0.94
N ARG A 194 -3.97 16.28 1.09
CA ARG A 194 -5.20 15.52 1.28
C ARG A 194 -5.90 15.97 2.55
N ARG A 195 -5.18 16.10 3.68
CA ARG A 195 -5.77 16.53 4.95
C ARG A 195 -6.37 17.92 4.87
N TYR A 196 -5.71 18.86 4.21
CA TYR A 196 -6.24 20.19 3.92
C TYR A 196 -7.54 20.09 3.11
N TYR A 197 -7.50 19.42 1.95
CA TYR A 197 -8.70 19.24 1.13
C TYR A 197 -9.86 18.63 1.91
N THR A 198 -9.62 17.49 2.59
CA THR A 198 -10.71 16.70 3.18
C THR A 198 -11.37 17.38 4.37
N ASN A 199 -10.63 18.22 5.11
CA ASN A 199 -11.15 18.90 6.31
C ASN A 199 -11.67 20.31 6.03
N ILE A 200 -11.22 20.97 4.96
CA ILE A 200 -11.67 22.33 4.62
C ILE A 200 -12.76 22.28 3.54
N VAL A 201 -12.50 21.55 2.45
CA VAL A 201 -13.34 21.57 1.24
C VAL A 201 -14.14 20.27 1.06
N GLY A 202 -13.76 19.19 1.74
CA GLY A 202 -14.18 17.81 1.45
C GLY A 202 -15.69 17.60 1.32
N LYS A 203 -16.50 18.38 2.05
CA LYS A 203 -17.97 18.39 1.98
C LYS A 203 -18.52 18.80 0.61
N TYR A 204 -17.81 19.66 -0.11
CA TYR A 204 -18.28 20.40 -1.29
C TYR A 204 -17.80 19.79 -2.62
N GLY A 205 -17.65 18.47 -2.68
CA GLY A 205 -17.26 17.74 -3.89
C GLY A 205 -17.99 18.18 -5.18
N PRO A 206 -19.33 18.33 -5.20
CA PRO A 206 -20.05 18.81 -6.39
C PRO A 206 -19.65 20.23 -6.84
N GLN A 207 -19.36 21.12 -5.90
CA GLN A 207 -18.92 22.49 -6.19
C GLN A 207 -17.49 22.49 -6.74
N VAL A 208 -16.60 21.66 -6.18
CA VAL A 208 -15.25 21.47 -6.70
C VAL A 208 -15.29 20.93 -8.13
N GLN A 209 -16.10 19.91 -8.40
CA GLN A 209 -16.32 19.36 -9.75
C GLN A 209 -16.79 20.43 -10.75
N ALA A 210 -17.73 21.30 -10.34
CA ALA A 210 -18.22 22.39 -11.18
C ALA A 210 -17.11 23.40 -11.53
N ILE A 211 -16.23 23.73 -10.58
CA ILE A 211 -15.10 24.64 -10.81
C ILE A 211 -14.02 23.98 -11.66
N LEU A 212 -13.67 22.72 -11.41
CA LEU A 212 -12.73 21.97 -12.24
C LEU A 212 -13.20 21.89 -13.70
N ALA A 213 -14.50 21.71 -13.92
CA ALA A 213 -15.09 21.73 -15.26
C ALA A 213 -14.98 23.10 -15.95
N LYS A 214 -15.06 24.21 -15.21
CA LYS A 214 -14.79 25.55 -15.76
C LYS A 214 -13.30 25.74 -16.05
N ALA A 215 -12.44 25.35 -15.11
CA ALA A 215 -10.98 25.49 -15.21
C ALA A 215 -10.38 24.66 -16.36
N SER A 216 -10.96 23.51 -16.69
CA SER A 216 -10.49 22.65 -17.80
C SER A 216 -10.62 23.29 -19.19
N THR A 217 -11.41 24.36 -19.32
CA THR A 217 -11.54 25.14 -20.56
C THR A 217 -10.44 26.19 -20.73
N LEU A 218 -9.62 26.41 -19.69
CA LEU A 218 -8.57 27.41 -19.66
C LEU A 218 -7.20 26.74 -19.85
N GLU A 219 -6.33 27.40 -20.61
CA GLU A 219 -4.90 27.07 -20.59
C GLU A 219 -4.31 27.62 -19.28
N ILE A 220 -3.88 26.73 -18.39
CA ILE A 220 -3.29 27.11 -17.09
C ILE A 220 -1.84 26.62 -17.07
N ASN A 221 -0.91 27.54 -16.83
CA ASN A 221 0.51 27.24 -16.68
C ASN A 221 0.97 27.26 -15.22
N THR A 222 0.28 28.03 -14.37
CA THR A 222 0.63 28.16 -12.95
C THR A 222 -0.64 28.21 -12.08
N ILE A 223 -0.65 27.52 -10.94
CA ILE A 223 -1.69 27.61 -9.91
C ILE A 223 -1.04 28.12 -8.62
N CYS A 224 -1.59 29.22 -8.12
CA CYS A 224 -1.12 29.98 -6.97
C CYS A 224 -2.14 29.91 -5.83
N PRO A 225 -2.05 28.91 -4.93
CA PRO A 225 -2.95 28.79 -3.78
C PRO A 225 -2.57 29.77 -2.66
N LEU A 226 -3.50 29.98 -1.74
CA LEU A 226 -3.30 30.76 -0.52
C LEU A 226 -2.48 30.03 0.56
N HIS A 227 -2.39 28.71 0.48
CA HIS A 227 -1.54 27.90 1.36
C HIS A 227 -0.68 26.90 0.59
N GLY A 228 0.52 26.63 1.09
CA GLY A 228 1.39 25.59 0.57
C GLY A 228 2.15 25.98 -0.71
N PRO A 229 2.75 24.99 -1.40
CA PRO A 229 3.57 25.23 -2.57
C PRO A 229 2.78 25.72 -3.80
N ILE A 230 3.45 26.51 -4.65
CA ILE A 230 2.92 26.96 -5.95
C ILE A 230 3.16 25.89 -7.01
N TRP A 231 2.19 25.68 -7.89
CA TRP A 231 2.28 24.67 -8.94
C TRP A 231 2.52 25.30 -10.30
N ARG A 232 3.58 24.88 -11.00
CA ARG A 232 3.93 25.34 -12.37
C ARG A 232 4.35 24.21 -13.31
N LYS A 233 4.37 22.98 -12.80
CA LYS A 233 4.63 21.72 -13.49
C LYS A 233 3.67 20.68 -12.95
N ASP A 234 3.46 19.62 -13.72
CA ASP A 234 2.65 18.47 -13.33
C ASP A 234 1.25 18.85 -12.81
N LEU A 235 0.64 19.91 -13.36
CA LEU A 235 -0.67 20.40 -12.93
C LEU A 235 -1.74 19.30 -13.02
N ASN A 236 -1.65 18.43 -14.03
CA ASN A 236 -2.54 17.29 -14.17
C ASN A 236 -2.49 16.33 -12.97
N TYR A 237 -1.33 16.18 -12.32
CA TYR A 237 -1.23 15.35 -11.12
C TYR A 237 -2.09 15.93 -9.98
N LEU A 238 -1.94 17.23 -9.71
CA LEU A 238 -2.73 17.92 -8.69
C LEU A 238 -4.23 17.96 -9.03
N ILE A 239 -4.58 18.26 -10.27
CA ILE A 239 -5.97 18.32 -10.74
C ILE A 239 -6.63 16.94 -10.62
N ASN A 240 -5.93 15.86 -10.99
CA ASN A 240 -6.44 14.49 -10.86
C ASN A 240 -6.66 14.08 -9.39
N LEU A 241 -5.86 14.59 -8.45
CA LEU A 241 -6.09 14.38 -7.03
C LEU A 241 -7.39 15.07 -6.58
N TYR A 242 -7.58 16.35 -6.93
CA TYR A 242 -8.81 17.08 -6.62
C TYR A 242 -10.05 16.46 -7.26
N ASP A 243 -9.95 16.00 -8.51
CA ASP A 243 -11.01 15.28 -9.22
C ASP A 243 -11.41 14.01 -8.44
N LYS A 244 -10.42 13.18 -8.09
CA LYS A 244 -10.60 11.97 -7.30
C LYS A 244 -11.24 12.27 -5.94
N TRP A 245 -10.71 13.24 -5.19
CA TRP A 245 -11.19 13.57 -3.85
C TRP A 245 -12.61 14.15 -3.87
N SER A 246 -12.95 14.97 -4.86
CA SER A 246 -14.29 15.56 -5.00
C SER A 246 -15.36 14.54 -5.45
N LEU A 247 -14.94 13.47 -6.11
CA LEU A 247 -15.77 12.29 -6.39
C LEU A 247 -15.83 11.29 -5.21
N TYR A 248 -15.10 11.56 -4.13
CA TYR A 248 -14.93 10.66 -2.98
C TYR A 248 -14.34 9.30 -3.39
N GLU A 249 -13.64 9.25 -4.53
CA GLU A 249 -12.99 8.03 -5.02
C GLU A 249 -11.74 7.76 -4.17
N PRO A 250 -11.56 6.53 -3.66
CA PRO A 250 -10.40 6.19 -2.87
C PRO A 250 -9.11 6.18 -3.70
N GLU A 251 -8.03 6.71 -3.15
CA GLU A 251 -6.69 6.58 -3.73
C GLU A 251 -6.17 5.15 -3.70
N VAL A 252 -6.48 4.45 -2.61
CA VAL A 252 -5.97 3.12 -2.30
C VAL A 252 -7.13 2.16 -2.16
N LYS A 253 -7.10 1.10 -2.99
CA LYS A 253 -7.89 -0.10 -2.73
C LYS A 253 -7.26 -0.87 -1.57
N GLY A 254 -7.74 -0.59 -0.37
CA GLY A 254 -7.25 -1.11 0.91
C GLY A 254 -8.30 -1.02 2.02
N VAL A 255 -7.90 -1.48 3.22
CA VAL A 255 -8.73 -1.47 4.44
C VAL A 255 -8.10 -0.54 5.48
N LEU A 256 -8.87 0.48 5.90
CA LEU A 256 -8.57 1.32 7.05
C LEU A 256 -9.31 0.78 8.28
N ILE A 257 -8.55 0.36 9.28
CA ILE A 257 -9.05 -0.11 10.57
C ILE A 257 -8.96 1.04 11.57
N VAL A 258 -10.08 1.54 12.06
CA VAL A 258 -10.13 2.58 13.10
C VAL A 258 -10.81 1.98 14.32
N TYR A 259 -10.09 1.93 15.45
CA TYR A 259 -10.62 1.37 16.68
C TYR A 259 -10.59 2.34 17.86
N GLY A 260 -11.52 2.15 18.79
CA GLY A 260 -11.55 2.82 20.08
C GLY A 260 -11.60 1.79 21.21
N SER A 261 -10.55 1.75 22.04
CA SER A 261 -10.41 0.76 23.12
C SER A 261 -10.13 1.41 24.47
N ILE A 262 -10.87 0.99 25.50
CA ILE A 262 -10.66 1.46 26.88
C ILE A 262 -9.58 0.63 27.59
N TYR A 263 -9.62 -0.71 27.42
CA TYR A 263 -8.78 -1.67 28.14
C TYR A 263 -7.98 -2.62 27.23
N GLY A 264 -7.82 -2.28 25.95
CA GLY A 264 -7.03 -3.07 24.98
C GLY A 264 -7.74 -4.28 24.37
N HIS A 265 -8.95 -4.65 24.81
CA HIS A 265 -9.67 -5.78 24.20
C HIS A 265 -10.24 -5.49 22.80
N THR A 266 -10.65 -4.24 22.53
CA THR A 266 -11.03 -3.80 21.18
C THR A 266 -9.79 -3.67 20.28
N GLU A 267 -8.68 -3.18 20.82
CA GLU A 267 -7.38 -3.17 20.14
C GLU A 267 -6.95 -4.59 19.74
N LYS A 268 -7.07 -5.56 20.66
CA LYS A 268 -6.81 -6.97 20.36
C LYS A 268 -7.67 -7.46 19.20
N ALA A 269 -8.95 -7.10 19.15
CA ALA A 269 -9.82 -7.45 18.03
C ALA A 269 -9.42 -6.78 16.71
N ALA A 270 -8.98 -5.52 16.76
CA ALA A 270 -8.48 -4.80 15.59
C ALA A 270 -7.22 -5.46 15.01
N ASN A 271 -6.27 -5.86 15.87
CA ASN A 271 -5.08 -6.61 15.46
C ASN A 271 -5.43 -7.99 14.88
N LEU A 272 -6.35 -8.73 15.51
CA LEU A 272 -6.83 -10.02 14.98
C LEU A 272 -7.47 -9.88 13.60
N LEU A 273 -8.23 -8.80 13.37
CA LEU A 273 -8.81 -8.50 12.06
C LEU A 273 -7.71 -8.16 11.04
N ALA A 274 -6.72 -7.34 11.42
CA ALA A 274 -5.60 -7.00 10.55
C ALA A 274 -4.80 -8.24 10.14
N ASP A 275 -4.50 -9.13 11.09
CA ASP A 275 -3.81 -10.40 10.83
C ASP A 275 -4.63 -11.28 9.89
N ALA A 276 -5.93 -11.44 10.14
CA ALA A 276 -6.81 -12.24 9.30
C ALA A 276 -6.91 -11.68 7.87
N LEU A 277 -7.02 -10.36 7.71
CA LEU A 277 -7.01 -9.70 6.39
C LEU A 277 -5.68 -9.93 5.66
N SER A 278 -4.56 -9.83 6.37
CA SER A 278 -3.24 -10.08 5.81
C SER A 278 -3.08 -11.54 5.34
N LEU A 279 -3.55 -12.51 6.14
CA LEU A 279 -3.54 -13.93 5.79
C LEU A 279 -4.45 -14.25 4.60
N GLU A 280 -5.51 -13.48 4.38
CA GLU A 280 -6.37 -13.56 3.18
C GLU A 280 -5.76 -12.83 1.96
N GLY A 281 -4.58 -12.22 2.09
CA GLY A 281 -3.83 -11.60 0.99
C GLY A 281 -4.08 -10.11 0.79
N VAL A 282 -4.78 -9.43 1.71
CA VAL A 282 -4.99 -7.98 1.64
C VAL A 282 -3.67 -7.27 1.97
N LYS A 283 -3.10 -6.54 1.01
CA LYS A 283 -1.79 -5.87 1.15
C LYS A 283 -1.87 -4.48 1.80
N ASN A 284 -2.88 -3.70 1.43
CA ASN A 284 -3.04 -2.33 1.89
C ASN A 284 -3.94 -2.28 3.14
N ILE A 285 -3.33 -2.49 4.31
CA ILE A 285 -4.01 -2.43 5.61
C ILE A 285 -3.37 -1.33 6.44
N LYS A 286 -4.19 -0.45 7.00
CA LYS A 286 -3.74 0.58 7.94
C LYS A 286 -4.60 0.57 9.17
N ILE A 287 -3.99 0.71 10.35
CA ILE A 287 -4.66 0.67 11.64
C ILE A 287 -4.41 1.96 12.42
N TYR A 288 -5.47 2.53 13.00
CA TYR A 288 -5.40 3.68 13.90
C TYR A 288 -6.21 3.44 15.17
N ASP A 289 -5.66 3.90 16.28
CA ASP A 289 -6.41 4.12 17.52
C ASP A 289 -6.95 5.55 17.50
N ALA A 290 -8.28 5.68 17.50
CA ALA A 290 -8.94 6.98 17.50
C ALA A 290 -8.68 7.79 18.77
N SER A 291 -8.27 7.14 19.87
CA SER A 291 -8.03 7.81 21.16
C SER A 291 -6.76 8.66 21.19
N LYS A 292 -5.84 8.46 20.24
CA LYS A 292 -4.56 9.18 20.13
C LYS A 292 -4.31 9.81 18.76
N THR A 293 -5.26 9.66 17.85
CA THR A 293 -5.17 10.18 16.48
C THR A 293 -6.27 11.21 16.33
N ASP A 294 -5.90 12.46 16.04
CA ASP A 294 -6.88 13.51 15.83
C ASP A 294 -7.79 13.18 14.64
N ALA A 295 -9.07 13.54 14.75
CA ALA A 295 -10.08 13.15 13.78
C ALA A 295 -9.78 13.67 12.37
N SER A 296 -9.08 14.80 12.24
CA SER A 296 -8.70 15.35 10.93
C SER A 296 -7.81 14.41 10.10
N TYR A 297 -6.93 13.65 10.76
CA TYR A 297 -6.11 12.62 10.10
C TYR A 297 -6.96 11.40 9.72
N LEU A 298 -7.91 11.01 10.57
CA LEU A 298 -8.80 9.86 10.32
C LEU A 298 -9.77 10.13 9.16
N VAL A 299 -10.26 11.38 9.03
CA VAL A 299 -11.05 11.84 7.89
C VAL A 299 -10.22 11.76 6.61
N SER A 300 -9.00 12.30 6.62
CA SER A 300 -8.06 12.24 5.48
C SER A 300 -7.77 10.80 5.04
N GLU A 301 -7.46 9.91 5.99
CA GLU A 301 -7.21 8.49 5.69
C GLU A 301 -8.48 7.78 5.17
N THR A 302 -9.68 8.18 5.61
CA THR A 302 -10.93 7.61 5.10
C THR A 302 -11.19 7.97 3.64
N PHE A 303 -10.83 9.19 3.22
CA PHE A 303 -10.84 9.55 1.81
C PHE A 303 -9.84 8.70 1.01
N LYS A 304 -8.69 8.35 1.59
CA LYS A 304 -7.65 7.53 0.94
C LYS A 304 -8.08 6.08 0.70
N TYR A 305 -8.73 5.41 1.66
CA TYR A 305 -9.00 3.96 1.61
C TYR A 305 -10.41 3.59 1.16
N SER A 306 -10.53 2.55 0.34
CA SER A 306 -11.81 2.04 -0.18
C SER A 306 -12.72 1.32 0.83
N HIS A 307 -12.15 0.68 1.85
CA HIS A 307 -12.88 -0.12 2.85
C HIS A 307 -12.53 0.38 4.24
N LEU A 308 -13.52 0.38 5.14
CA LEU A 308 -13.34 0.74 6.54
C LEU A 308 -13.67 -0.46 7.43
N ALA A 309 -12.94 -0.62 8.53
CA ALA A 309 -13.34 -1.46 9.65
C ALA A 309 -13.37 -0.57 10.89
N ILE A 310 -14.57 -0.37 11.46
CA ILE A 310 -14.77 0.51 12.60
C ILE A 310 -15.06 -0.35 13.83
N LEU A 311 -14.21 -0.22 14.84
CA LEU A 311 -14.31 -1.01 16.06
C LEU A 311 -14.47 -0.10 17.27
N SER A 312 -15.45 -0.36 18.13
CA SER A 312 -15.65 0.47 19.32
C SER A 312 -16.03 -0.35 20.53
N SER A 313 -15.48 0.03 21.67
CA SER A 313 -16.09 -0.28 22.97
C SER A 313 -17.46 0.42 23.08
N THR A 314 -18.42 -0.22 23.73
CA THR A 314 -19.63 0.43 24.24
C THR A 314 -19.28 1.15 25.53
N TYR A 315 -19.53 2.45 25.57
CA TYR A 315 -19.18 3.34 26.68
C TYR A 315 -20.38 4.19 27.05
N ASN A 316 -20.84 4.10 28.31
CA ASN A 316 -22.03 4.80 28.80
C ASN A 316 -23.26 4.60 27.90
N MET A 317 -23.54 3.35 27.50
CA MET A 317 -24.60 2.96 26.52
C MET A 317 -24.42 3.52 25.10
N GLY A 318 -23.35 4.28 24.84
CA GLY A 318 -23.01 4.90 23.58
C GLY A 318 -21.80 4.26 22.89
N THR A 319 -21.47 4.80 21.71
CA THR A 319 -20.16 4.59 21.07
C THR A 319 -19.08 5.33 21.86
N PHE A 320 -17.90 4.72 21.98
CA PHE A 320 -16.76 5.34 22.66
C PHE A 320 -16.43 6.70 22.01
N THR A 321 -16.19 7.72 22.84
CA THR A 321 -16.18 9.13 22.41
C THR A 321 -15.28 9.40 21.20
N PRO A 322 -14.02 8.92 21.13
CA PRO A 322 -13.17 9.18 19.96
C PRO A 322 -13.74 8.61 18.66
N ILE A 323 -14.37 7.42 18.70
CA ILE A 323 -15.02 6.84 17.52
C ILE A 323 -16.31 7.60 17.16
N ARG A 324 -17.03 8.10 18.15
CA ARG A 324 -18.22 8.92 17.91
C ARG A 324 -17.87 10.23 17.20
N ASN A 325 -16.86 10.95 17.70
CA ASN A 325 -16.40 12.20 17.08
C ASN A 325 -15.95 11.95 15.65
N TYR A 326 -15.17 10.88 15.43
CA TYR A 326 -14.76 10.48 14.08
C TYR A 326 -15.96 10.21 13.14
N LEU A 327 -17.01 9.52 13.60
CA LEU A 327 -18.22 9.28 12.81
C LEU A 327 -19.01 10.56 12.54
N GLU A 328 -19.08 11.45 13.52
CA GLU A 328 -19.70 12.77 13.37
C GLU A 328 -18.96 13.59 12.31
N ASP A 329 -17.62 13.62 12.35
CA ASP A 329 -16.81 14.33 11.35
C ASP A 329 -16.97 13.73 9.95
N LEU A 330 -16.99 12.40 9.81
CA LEU A 330 -17.26 11.76 8.51
C LEU A 330 -18.62 12.19 7.94
N LYS A 331 -19.64 12.31 8.79
CA LYS A 331 -20.97 12.77 8.37
C LYS A 331 -20.96 14.24 7.96
N GLU A 332 -20.29 15.10 8.73
CA GLU A 332 -20.23 16.53 8.43
C GLU A 332 -19.46 16.84 7.14
N HIS A 333 -18.47 16.00 6.81
CA HIS A 333 -17.73 16.03 5.55
C HIS A 333 -18.39 15.24 4.41
N ALA A 334 -19.66 14.84 4.59
CA ALA A 334 -20.47 14.12 3.60
C ALA A 334 -19.79 12.86 3.03
N MET A 335 -19.01 12.16 3.86
CA MET A 335 -18.29 10.95 3.45
C MET A 335 -19.24 9.92 2.84
N GLN A 336 -18.81 9.26 1.76
CA GLN A 336 -19.65 8.35 0.99
C GLN A 336 -18.87 7.31 0.21
N ASN A 337 -19.59 6.35 -0.40
CA ASN A 337 -19.04 5.35 -1.31
C ASN A 337 -17.96 4.47 -0.64
N ARG A 338 -18.25 3.93 0.55
CA ARG A 338 -17.35 3.00 1.26
C ARG A 338 -18.05 1.71 1.60
N LYS A 339 -17.29 0.63 1.67
CA LYS A 339 -17.72 -0.61 2.31
C LYS A 339 -17.19 -0.67 3.73
N VAL A 340 -18.03 -1.01 4.71
CA VAL A 340 -17.72 -0.86 6.13
C VAL A 340 -18.02 -2.13 6.92
N ALA A 341 -17.01 -2.64 7.61
CA ALA A 341 -17.13 -3.69 8.60
C ALA A 341 -17.22 -3.08 10.01
N VAL A 342 -17.98 -3.70 10.92
CA VAL A 342 -18.19 -3.19 12.28
C VAL A 342 -17.95 -4.28 13.32
N ILE A 343 -17.15 -3.97 14.33
CA ILE A 343 -16.98 -4.82 15.52
C ILE A 343 -17.30 -4.00 16.77
N GLU A 344 -18.11 -4.55 17.65
CA GLU A 344 -18.41 -3.94 18.95
C GLU A 344 -17.83 -4.74 20.11
N ASN A 345 -17.52 -4.07 21.20
CA ASN A 345 -17.11 -4.70 22.45
C ASN A 345 -17.86 -4.10 23.66
N GLY A 346 -18.47 -4.92 24.50
CA GLY A 346 -19.08 -4.48 25.77
C GLY A 346 -19.28 -5.61 26.76
N SER A 347 -19.41 -5.32 28.06
CA SER A 347 -19.49 -6.38 29.09
C SER A 347 -20.92 -6.79 29.45
N TRP A 348 -21.84 -5.84 29.58
CA TRP A 348 -23.18 -6.09 30.11
C TRP A 348 -24.31 -5.66 29.15
N ALA A 349 -24.07 -4.68 28.28
CA ALA A 349 -24.98 -4.30 27.19
C ALA A 349 -24.20 -3.73 25.99
N PRO A 350 -23.55 -4.56 25.16
CA PRO A 350 -22.96 -4.11 23.89
C PRO A 350 -24.03 -3.44 23.02
N ASN A 351 -23.75 -2.22 22.55
CA ASN A 351 -24.66 -1.42 21.73
C ASN A 351 -23.95 -0.51 20.72
N SER A 352 -22.62 -0.33 20.84
CA SER A 352 -21.87 0.57 19.96
C SER A 352 -21.97 0.18 18.48
N GLY A 353 -22.06 -1.10 18.15
CA GLY A 353 -22.20 -1.55 16.77
C GLY A 353 -23.52 -1.13 16.13
N CYS A 354 -24.62 -1.20 16.89
CA CYS A 354 -25.92 -0.68 16.46
C CYS A 354 -25.87 0.84 16.19
N LEU A 355 -25.24 1.59 17.10
CA LEU A 355 -25.09 3.04 16.98
C LEU A 355 -24.19 3.43 15.80
N ILE A 356 -23.09 2.71 15.57
CA ILE A 356 -22.23 2.89 14.39
C ILE A 356 -23.04 2.66 13.11
N LYS A 357 -23.80 1.55 13.01
CA LYS A 357 -24.65 1.28 11.85
C LYS A 357 -25.67 2.39 11.61
N LYS A 358 -26.26 2.95 12.67
CA LYS A 358 -27.20 4.08 12.57
C LYS A 358 -26.54 5.34 12.01
N GLU A 359 -25.34 5.71 12.46
CA GLU A 359 -24.62 6.87 11.91
C GLU A 359 -24.24 6.62 10.44
N LEU A 360 -23.72 5.44 10.10
CA LEU A 360 -23.37 5.09 8.72
C LEU A 360 -24.58 5.14 7.77
N SER A 361 -25.78 4.82 8.26
CA SER A 361 -27.00 4.88 7.43
C SER A 361 -27.43 6.31 7.04
N GLN A 362 -26.90 7.33 7.72
CA GLN A 362 -27.13 8.74 7.38
C GLN A 362 -26.17 9.24 6.29
N MET A 363 -25.16 8.46 5.93
CA MET A 363 -24.17 8.76 4.91
C MET A 363 -24.51 8.04 3.59
N LYS A 364 -24.14 8.63 2.46
CA LYS A 364 -24.50 8.09 1.14
C LYS A 364 -23.65 6.86 0.80
N ASN A 365 -24.28 5.82 0.27
CA ASN A 365 -23.59 4.64 -0.29
C ASN A 365 -22.57 3.98 0.67
N MET A 366 -22.87 3.96 1.98
CA MET A 366 -22.10 3.21 2.97
C MET A 366 -22.62 1.78 3.04
N THR A 367 -21.89 0.83 2.45
CA THR A 367 -22.32 -0.57 2.34
C THR A 367 -21.75 -1.38 3.50
N LEU A 368 -22.61 -1.96 4.35
CA LEU A 368 -22.16 -2.78 5.47
C LEU A 368 -21.67 -4.17 5.00
N ILE A 369 -20.54 -4.60 5.54
CA ILE A 369 -20.01 -5.96 5.38
C ILE A 369 -20.37 -6.74 6.63
N GLU A 370 -21.15 -7.80 6.46
CA GLU A 370 -21.55 -8.71 7.53
C GLU A 370 -20.53 -9.85 7.71
N PRO A 371 -20.44 -10.47 8.90
CA PRO A 371 -21.23 -10.16 10.09
C PRO A 371 -20.70 -8.96 10.87
N LEU A 372 -21.60 -8.22 11.55
CA LEU A 372 -21.20 -7.47 12.73
C LEU A 372 -20.74 -8.46 13.81
N VAL A 373 -19.56 -8.23 14.37
CA VAL A 373 -18.98 -9.08 15.43
C VAL A 373 -19.19 -8.42 16.79
N THR A 374 -19.78 -9.16 17.74
CA THR A 374 -20.01 -8.69 19.11
C THR A 374 -19.09 -9.42 20.08
N ILE A 375 -18.20 -8.67 20.72
CA ILE A 375 -17.28 -9.18 21.75
C ILE A 375 -17.84 -8.85 23.13
N LYS A 376 -17.91 -9.87 24.00
CA LYS A 376 -18.27 -9.68 25.42
C LYS A 376 -17.02 -9.61 26.29
N SER A 377 -16.64 -8.40 26.67
CA SER A 377 -15.42 -8.06 27.41
C SER A 377 -14.12 -8.41 26.66
N ASN A 378 -13.72 -9.68 26.64
CA ASN A 378 -12.47 -10.15 26.03
C ASN A 378 -12.79 -11.08 24.83
N PRO A 379 -12.14 -10.88 23.66
CA PRO A 379 -12.26 -11.79 22.52
C PRO A 379 -11.99 -13.24 22.90
N ASN A 380 -12.97 -14.11 22.62
CA ASN A 380 -12.89 -15.56 22.84
C ASN A 380 -12.67 -16.31 21.51
N LYS A 381 -12.65 -17.65 21.55
CA LYS A 381 -12.42 -18.49 20.36
C LYS A 381 -13.49 -18.31 19.28
N ASP A 382 -14.75 -18.17 19.66
CA ASP A 382 -15.85 -17.99 18.71
C ASP A 382 -15.72 -16.64 18.01
N ASN A 383 -15.38 -15.58 18.75
CA ASN A 383 -15.09 -14.28 18.15
C ASN A 383 -13.90 -14.33 17.19
N PHE A 384 -12.91 -15.19 17.40
CA PHE A 384 -11.80 -15.34 16.44
C PHE A 384 -12.28 -15.90 15.11
N GLU A 385 -13.18 -16.89 15.14
CA GLU A 385 -13.76 -17.45 13.92
C GLU A 385 -14.69 -16.44 13.23
N GLU A 386 -15.49 -15.68 13.99
CA GLU A 386 -16.31 -14.59 13.44
C GLU A 386 -15.45 -13.50 12.77
N ILE A 387 -14.33 -13.10 13.39
CA ILE A 387 -13.39 -12.13 12.82
C ILE A 387 -12.77 -12.67 11.53
N LYS A 388 -12.41 -13.96 11.47
CA LYS A 388 -11.91 -14.59 10.22
C LYS A 388 -12.96 -14.58 9.12
N VAL A 389 -14.22 -14.89 9.44
CA VAL A 389 -15.32 -14.84 8.47
C VAL A 389 -15.51 -13.41 7.95
N LEU A 390 -15.49 -12.42 8.85
CA LEU A 390 -15.56 -11.01 8.47
C LEU A 390 -14.37 -10.60 7.59
N ALA A 391 -13.14 -10.97 7.95
CA ALA A 391 -11.94 -10.72 7.17
C ALA A 391 -12.03 -11.34 5.77
N SER A 392 -12.47 -12.59 5.66
CA SER A 392 -12.66 -13.26 4.36
C SER A 392 -13.73 -12.57 3.52
N ASN A 393 -14.82 -12.07 4.14
CA ASN A 393 -15.84 -11.30 3.44
C ASN A 393 -15.30 -9.96 2.92
N ILE A 394 -14.48 -9.26 3.69
CA ILE A 394 -13.77 -8.06 3.23
C ILE A 394 -12.81 -8.43 2.09
N ALA A 395 -12.02 -9.50 2.25
CA ALA A 395 -10.99 -9.93 1.30
C ALA A 395 -11.55 -10.33 -0.08
N LYS A 396 -12.83 -10.70 -0.19
CA LYS A 396 -13.49 -10.97 -1.49
C LYS A 396 -13.42 -9.80 -2.47
N ASP A 397 -13.34 -8.57 -1.96
CA ASP A 397 -13.23 -7.37 -2.78
C ASP A 397 -11.80 -7.11 -3.26
N PHE A 398 -10.81 -7.86 -2.79
CA PHE A 398 -9.40 -7.71 -3.12
C PHE A 398 -8.92 -8.83 -4.06
N PRO A 399 -7.93 -8.54 -4.93
CA PRO A 399 -7.33 -9.58 -5.75
C PRO A 399 -6.67 -10.61 -4.83
N LYS A 400 -7.10 -11.88 -4.92
CA LYS A 400 -6.43 -12.99 -4.25
C LYS A 400 -5.14 -13.29 -4.99
N GLU A 401 -4.04 -12.71 -4.55
CA GLU A 401 -2.73 -13.25 -4.89
C GLU A 401 -2.48 -14.45 -3.97
N THR A 402 -2.65 -15.66 -4.51
CA THR A 402 -2.15 -16.87 -3.88
C THR A 402 -0.64 -16.72 -3.67
N LEU A 403 -0.19 -16.80 -2.41
CA LEU A 403 1.22 -16.91 -2.02
C LEU A 403 1.82 -18.18 -2.66
N ASP A 404 2.29 -18.07 -3.89
CA ASP A 404 3.16 -19.07 -4.51
C ASP A 404 4.15 -18.36 -5.45
N SER A 405 5.13 -17.68 -4.84
CA SER A 405 6.04 -16.76 -5.53
C SER A 405 7.52 -17.06 -5.26
N ASN A 406 7.90 -18.34 -5.11
CA ASN A 406 9.29 -18.71 -5.34
C ASN A 406 9.48 -19.00 -6.84
N PRO A 407 10.07 -18.08 -7.63
CA PRO A 407 10.28 -18.29 -9.07
C PRO A 407 11.13 -19.53 -9.38
N LEU A 408 11.88 -20.07 -8.41
CA LEU A 408 12.63 -21.31 -8.57
C LEU A 408 11.74 -22.53 -8.86
N PHE A 409 10.46 -22.52 -8.45
CA PHE A 409 9.49 -23.58 -8.78
C PHE A 409 8.95 -23.50 -10.21
N LYS A 410 9.28 -22.46 -10.97
CA LYS A 410 8.98 -22.35 -12.41
C LYS A 410 10.10 -22.92 -13.30
N ILE A 411 11.26 -23.25 -12.73
CA ILE A 411 12.32 -23.94 -13.46
C ILE A 411 11.89 -25.40 -13.65
N ASN A 412 11.86 -25.87 -14.89
CA ASN A 412 11.53 -27.26 -15.21
C ASN A 412 12.72 -28.16 -14.86
N TYR A 413 12.53 -29.07 -13.91
CA TYR A 413 13.52 -30.09 -13.55
C TYR A 413 13.06 -31.45 -14.02
N GLY A 414 13.95 -32.24 -14.63
CA GLY A 414 13.72 -33.68 -14.82
C GLY A 414 13.87 -34.45 -13.50
N LEU A 415 13.49 -35.73 -13.49
CA LEU A 415 13.69 -36.62 -12.35
C LEU A 415 14.47 -37.87 -12.74
N TYR A 416 15.46 -38.20 -11.92
CA TYR A 416 16.42 -39.26 -12.23
C TYR A 416 16.76 -40.07 -10.99
N VAL A 417 17.12 -41.34 -11.17
CA VAL A 417 17.79 -42.14 -10.14
C VAL A 417 19.28 -42.15 -10.43
N LEU A 418 20.07 -41.59 -9.50
CA LEU A 418 21.52 -41.72 -9.51
C LEU A 418 21.93 -42.94 -8.71
N THR A 419 22.88 -43.73 -9.22
CA THR A 419 23.43 -44.91 -8.54
C THR A 419 24.95 -44.84 -8.47
N THR A 420 25.53 -45.37 -7.40
CA THR A 420 26.97 -45.44 -7.17
C THR A 420 27.29 -46.63 -6.27
N LYS A 421 28.57 -46.82 -5.92
CA LYS A 421 29.02 -47.94 -5.10
C LYS A 421 29.65 -47.46 -3.80
N ASP A 422 29.29 -48.13 -2.71
CA ASP A 422 29.96 -48.05 -1.42
C ASP A 422 31.03 -49.13 -1.36
N ASN A 423 32.26 -48.78 -1.73
CA ASN A 423 33.39 -49.71 -1.77
C ASN A 423 33.74 -50.27 -0.39
N LYS A 424 33.48 -49.53 0.69
CA LYS A 424 33.81 -49.95 2.06
C LYS A 424 32.91 -51.09 2.51
N ASN A 425 31.62 -51.01 2.20
CA ASN A 425 30.63 -52.03 2.56
C ASN A 425 30.29 -53.00 1.41
N ASN A 426 30.99 -52.88 0.28
CA ASN A 426 30.77 -53.63 -0.96
C ASN A 426 29.29 -53.73 -1.38
N ARG A 427 28.57 -52.60 -1.32
CA ARG A 427 27.14 -52.50 -1.67
C ARG A 427 26.88 -51.38 -2.67
N TYR A 428 25.76 -51.46 -3.38
CA TYR A 428 25.29 -50.36 -4.21
C TYR A 428 24.48 -49.35 -3.40
N ASN A 429 24.48 -48.10 -3.86
CA ASN A 429 23.70 -47.02 -3.28
C ASN A 429 23.07 -46.18 -4.39
N GLY A 430 21.98 -45.47 -4.08
CA GLY A 430 21.36 -44.57 -5.04
C GLY A 430 20.54 -43.46 -4.39
N LEU A 431 20.19 -42.45 -5.16
CA LEU A 431 19.28 -41.37 -4.74
C LEU A 431 18.45 -40.84 -5.89
N ILE A 432 17.35 -40.15 -5.55
CA ILE A 432 16.64 -39.31 -6.52
C ILE A 432 17.37 -37.98 -6.66
N ILE A 433 17.61 -37.55 -7.90
CA ILE A 433 18.13 -36.22 -8.25
C ILE A 433 17.21 -35.52 -9.24
N ASN A 434 17.30 -34.19 -9.29
CA ASN A 434 16.60 -33.33 -10.24
C ASN A 434 17.52 -32.27 -10.88
N THR A 435 18.84 -32.43 -10.73
CA THR A 435 19.88 -31.43 -11.04
C THR A 435 20.76 -31.83 -12.22
N LEU A 436 20.29 -32.73 -13.10
CA LEU A 436 21.04 -33.16 -14.28
C LEU A 436 20.84 -32.18 -15.43
N SER A 437 21.93 -31.76 -16.08
CA SER A 437 21.88 -30.91 -17.29
C SER A 437 23.11 -31.14 -18.17
N GLN A 438 22.95 -31.05 -19.49
CA GLN A 438 24.09 -30.98 -20.40
C GLN A 438 24.73 -29.59 -20.34
N VAL A 439 26.06 -29.54 -20.21
CA VAL A 439 26.84 -28.29 -20.11
C VAL A 439 27.51 -27.94 -21.43
N SER A 440 28.00 -28.93 -22.15
CA SER A 440 28.66 -28.77 -23.46
C SER A 440 28.35 -29.94 -24.38
N GLU A 441 28.44 -29.70 -25.69
CA GLU A 441 28.28 -30.72 -26.73
C GLU A 441 29.61 -31.22 -27.29
N ASN A 442 30.68 -30.40 -27.24
CA ASN A 442 32.00 -30.76 -27.77
C ASN A 442 33.14 -30.26 -26.87
N PRO A 443 33.74 -31.13 -26.03
CA PRO A 443 33.29 -32.49 -25.70
C PRO A 443 31.95 -32.48 -24.93
N THR A 444 31.19 -33.57 -25.00
CA THR A 444 29.92 -33.69 -24.28
C THR A 444 30.17 -33.80 -22.78
N HIS A 445 29.70 -32.81 -22.01
CA HIS A 445 29.76 -32.84 -20.55
C HIS A 445 28.37 -32.73 -19.92
N ILE A 446 28.19 -33.47 -18.82
CA ILE A 446 26.98 -33.46 -17.99
C ILE A 446 27.32 -32.88 -16.63
N MET A 447 26.44 -32.04 -16.11
CA MET A 447 26.47 -31.53 -14.75
C MET A 447 25.43 -32.25 -13.90
N VAL A 448 25.82 -32.62 -12.68
CA VAL A 448 24.91 -33.10 -11.62
C VAL A 448 25.29 -32.43 -10.30
N SER A 449 24.32 -31.85 -9.59
CA SER A 449 24.56 -31.25 -8.26
C SER A 449 23.93 -32.08 -7.14
N ILE A 450 24.71 -32.42 -6.12
CA ILE A 450 24.26 -33.28 -5.00
C ILE A 450 24.59 -32.61 -3.67
N ASN A 451 23.61 -32.60 -2.77
CA ASN A 451 23.78 -32.03 -1.44
C ASN A 451 24.91 -32.73 -0.68
N LYS A 452 25.81 -31.96 -0.05
CA LYS A 452 26.97 -32.49 0.68
C LYS A 452 26.59 -33.43 1.82
N ARG A 453 25.35 -33.32 2.34
CA ARG A 453 24.82 -34.17 3.42
C ARG A 453 24.40 -35.56 2.91
N ASN A 454 24.20 -35.77 1.62
CA ASN A 454 23.79 -37.06 1.07
C ASN A 454 24.96 -38.05 1.09
N HIS A 455 24.69 -39.31 1.48
CA HIS A 455 25.70 -40.36 1.49
C HIS A 455 26.38 -40.54 0.12
N SER A 456 25.60 -40.48 -0.94
CA SER A 456 26.10 -40.65 -2.31
C SER A 456 27.11 -39.58 -2.71
N ALA A 457 27.04 -38.36 -2.15
CA ALA A 457 28.07 -37.35 -2.40
C ALA A 457 29.42 -37.76 -1.80
N THR A 458 29.43 -38.37 -0.60
CA THR A 458 30.64 -38.96 -0.02
C THR A 458 31.19 -40.06 -0.92
N LEU A 459 30.34 -40.97 -1.40
CA LEU A 459 30.76 -42.08 -2.25
C LEU A 459 31.31 -41.60 -3.60
N ILE A 460 30.63 -40.68 -4.28
CA ILE A 460 31.08 -40.14 -5.58
C ILE A 460 32.40 -39.38 -5.42
N ASN A 461 32.61 -38.69 -4.30
CA ASN A 461 33.90 -38.05 -4.03
C ASN A 461 35.05 -39.06 -3.93
N GLU A 462 34.79 -40.28 -3.47
CA GLU A 462 35.75 -41.37 -3.37
C GLU A 462 35.89 -42.13 -4.71
N THR A 463 34.79 -42.49 -5.37
CA THR A 463 34.78 -43.36 -6.55
C THR A 463 34.97 -42.61 -7.87
N LYS A 464 34.58 -41.34 -7.92
CA LYS A 464 34.52 -40.51 -9.16
C LYS A 464 33.64 -41.09 -10.26
N GLU A 465 32.77 -42.04 -9.94
CA GLU A 465 31.92 -42.74 -10.92
C GLU A 465 30.51 -42.94 -10.37
N PHE A 466 29.53 -42.73 -11.24
CA PHE A 466 28.11 -42.98 -10.97
C PHE A 466 27.34 -43.20 -12.28
N ASN A 467 26.15 -43.80 -12.18
CA ASN A 467 25.21 -43.82 -13.29
C ASN A 467 23.99 -42.96 -12.97
N VAL A 468 23.29 -42.53 -14.01
CA VAL A 468 21.99 -41.87 -13.92
C VAL A 468 21.00 -42.55 -14.83
N SER A 469 19.87 -42.98 -14.26
CA SER A 469 18.71 -43.50 -14.98
C SER A 469 17.64 -42.42 -15.11
N ILE A 470 17.20 -42.14 -16.34
CA ILE A 470 16.22 -41.12 -16.67
C ILE A 470 14.82 -41.72 -16.55
N LEU A 471 14.03 -41.25 -15.58
CA LEU A 471 12.76 -41.89 -15.23
C LEU A 471 11.66 -41.58 -16.27
N ASP A 472 10.87 -42.60 -16.61
CA ASP A 472 9.73 -42.48 -17.52
C ASP A 472 8.40 -42.25 -16.77
N LYS A 473 7.31 -42.03 -17.52
CA LYS A 473 5.96 -41.79 -16.98
C LYS A 473 5.33 -42.97 -16.23
N HIS A 474 5.88 -44.17 -16.37
CA HIS A 474 5.38 -45.38 -15.70
C HIS A 474 6.03 -45.61 -14.34
N VAL A 475 7.02 -44.78 -13.96
CA VAL A 475 7.68 -44.86 -12.66
C VAL A 475 6.68 -44.76 -11.51
N THR A 476 6.81 -45.69 -10.56
CA THR A 476 5.90 -45.77 -9.43
C THR A 476 6.44 -45.03 -8.21
N TYR A 477 5.55 -44.64 -7.29
CA TYR A 477 5.92 -44.01 -6.03
C TYR A 477 6.94 -44.83 -5.20
N ASN A 478 6.97 -46.16 -5.37
CA ASN A 478 7.91 -47.03 -4.67
C ASN A 478 9.38 -46.74 -5.01
N ILE A 479 9.68 -46.30 -6.22
CA ILE A 479 11.04 -45.90 -6.63
C ILE A 479 11.47 -44.67 -5.83
N PHE A 480 10.62 -43.65 -5.73
CA PHE A 480 10.88 -42.47 -4.90
C PHE A 480 10.97 -42.81 -3.42
N LYS A 481 10.16 -43.76 -2.94
CA LYS A 481 10.22 -44.22 -1.55
C LYS A 481 11.56 -44.87 -1.21
N ARG A 482 12.05 -45.72 -2.10
CA ARG A 482 13.31 -46.47 -1.94
C ARG A 482 14.53 -45.55 -2.07
N PHE A 483 14.60 -44.76 -3.14
CA PHE A 483 15.80 -43.98 -3.43
C PHE A 483 15.77 -42.54 -2.87
N GLY A 484 14.58 -41.95 -2.68
CA GLY A 484 14.42 -40.55 -2.28
C GLY A 484 14.20 -40.28 -0.78
N TYR A 485 13.62 -41.22 -0.02
CA TYR A 485 13.29 -40.97 1.41
C TYR A 485 14.19 -41.69 2.42
N GLN A 486 15.07 -42.57 1.97
CA GLN A 486 15.96 -43.33 2.85
C GLN A 486 17.41 -42.89 2.62
N SER A 487 18.21 -42.87 3.68
CA SER A 487 19.66 -42.62 3.58
C SER A 487 20.37 -43.92 3.25
N GLY A 488 21.27 -43.89 2.28
CA GLY A 488 22.14 -45.03 1.99
C GLY A 488 23.13 -45.34 3.11
N ARG A 489 23.35 -44.43 4.08
CA ARG A 489 24.22 -44.72 5.24
C ARG A 489 23.68 -45.90 6.03
N ASP A 490 22.37 -45.87 6.29
CA ASP A 490 21.72 -46.71 7.29
C ASP A 490 20.78 -47.75 6.68
N THR A 491 20.63 -47.76 5.35
CA THR A 491 19.70 -48.67 4.65
C THR A 491 20.31 -49.16 3.35
N ASP A 492 20.29 -50.47 3.13
CA ASP A 492 20.59 -51.06 1.82
C ASP A 492 19.42 -50.83 0.87
N LYS A 493 19.59 -49.91 -0.07
CA LYS A 493 18.54 -49.54 -1.02
C LYS A 493 18.36 -50.58 -2.14
N PHE A 494 19.32 -51.46 -2.35
CA PHE A 494 19.29 -52.49 -3.39
C PHE A 494 18.88 -53.86 -2.83
N GLU A 495 18.82 -54.03 -1.51
CA GLU A 495 18.24 -55.21 -0.88
C GLU A 495 16.79 -55.44 -1.37
N GLY A 496 16.55 -56.62 -1.94
CA GLY A 496 15.27 -57.03 -2.50
C GLY A 496 14.81 -56.22 -3.72
N PHE A 497 15.68 -55.45 -4.37
CA PHE A 497 15.38 -54.71 -5.59
C PHE A 497 15.96 -55.41 -6.81
N SER A 498 15.12 -55.87 -7.73
CA SER A 498 15.53 -56.64 -8.92
C SER A 498 15.47 -55.85 -10.24
N ASP A 499 14.87 -54.66 -10.23
CA ASP A 499 14.65 -53.85 -11.43
C ASP A 499 15.90 -53.01 -11.77
N TYR A 500 17.07 -53.66 -11.85
CA TYR A 500 18.32 -53.05 -12.28
C TYR A 500 19.22 -54.02 -13.08
N GLU A 501 20.08 -53.46 -13.91
CA GLU A 501 21.18 -54.14 -14.60
C GLU A 501 22.51 -53.42 -14.34
N LEU A 502 23.63 -54.08 -14.62
CA LEU A 502 24.95 -53.46 -14.50
C LEU A 502 25.42 -52.93 -15.86
N SER A 503 25.84 -51.67 -15.90
CA SER A 503 26.50 -51.09 -17.07
C SER A 503 27.99 -51.45 -17.13
N LYS A 504 28.71 -50.99 -18.16
CA LYS A 504 30.14 -51.32 -18.35
C LYS A 504 31.06 -50.92 -17.19
N ASN A 505 30.71 -49.91 -16.40
CA ASN A 505 31.48 -49.51 -15.21
C ASN A 505 31.12 -50.33 -13.95
N ASN A 506 30.35 -51.42 -14.09
CA ASN A 506 29.85 -52.25 -12.99
C ASN A 506 28.98 -51.51 -11.95
N LEU A 507 28.36 -50.39 -12.34
CA LEU A 507 27.35 -49.71 -11.53
C LEU A 507 25.93 -50.03 -12.03
N PRO A 508 24.93 -50.04 -11.12
CA PRO A 508 23.54 -50.29 -11.49
C PRO A 508 22.96 -49.19 -12.39
N TYR A 509 22.07 -49.55 -13.29
CA TYR A 509 21.06 -48.64 -13.84
C TYR A 509 19.69 -49.32 -13.75
N LEU A 510 18.62 -48.55 -13.62
CA LEU A 510 17.26 -49.10 -13.60
C LEU A 510 16.91 -49.57 -15.02
N ASN A 511 16.65 -50.87 -15.18
CA ASN A 511 16.23 -51.46 -16.46
C ASN A 511 14.70 -51.43 -16.65
N LYS A 512 13.97 -50.87 -15.68
CA LYS A 512 12.54 -50.62 -15.70
C LYS A 512 12.25 -49.24 -15.12
N TYR A 513 11.18 -48.60 -15.57
CA TYR A 513 10.81 -47.24 -15.16
C TYR A 513 11.84 -46.19 -15.59
N SER A 514 12.60 -46.45 -16.66
CA SER A 514 13.60 -45.54 -17.20
C SER A 514 13.63 -45.59 -18.72
N THR A 515 13.63 -44.41 -19.35
CA THR A 515 13.73 -44.25 -20.81
C THR A 515 15.16 -44.42 -21.32
N ALA A 516 16.16 -44.00 -20.52
CA ALA A 516 17.58 -44.15 -20.85
C ALA A 516 18.45 -44.19 -19.59
N TYR A 517 19.73 -44.57 -19.75
CA TYR A 517 20.74 -44.36 -18.71
C TYR A 517 22.05 -43.79 -19.28
N LEU A 518 22.80 -43.12 -18.40
CA LEU A 518 24.14 -42.59 -18.64
C LEU A 518 25.10 -43.13 -17.57
N SER A 519 26.27 -43.61 -17.98
CA SER A 519 27.42 -43.84 -17.10
C SER A 519 28.33 -42.63 -17.14
N LEU A 520 28.62 -42.08 -15.95
CA LEU A 520 29.27 -40.80 -15.79
C LEU A 520 30.55 -40.96 -14.98
N LYS A 521 31.62 -40.36 -15.50
CA LYS A 521 32.91 -40.24 -14.81
C LYS A 521 33.19 -38.78 -14.50
N VAL A 522 33.46 -38.49 -13.24
CA VAL A 522 33.70 -37.14 -12.73
C VAL A 522 35.05 -36.64 -13.23
N ILE A 523 35.04 -35.51 -13.91
CA ILE A 523 36.25 -34.82 -14.38
C ILE A 523 36.54 -33.56 -13.56
N ASP A 524 35.52 -32.95 -12.95
CA ASP A 524 35.69 -31.80 -12.05
C ASP A 524 34.61 -31.76 -10.95
N ILE A 525 34.95 -31.13 -9.82
CA ILE A 525 34.07 -30.96 -8.65
C ILE A 525 34.11 -29.51 -8.21
N ILE A 526 32.98 -28.83 -8.35
CA ILE A 526 32.79 -27.44 -7.98
C ILE A 526 32.05 -27.39 -6.64
N ASP A 527 32.58 -26.63 -5.68
CA ASP A 527 31.87 -26.32 -4.44
C ASP A 527 30.82 -25.22 -4.69
N SER A 528 29.54 -25.58 -4.64
CA SER A 528 28.40 -24.65 -4.81
C SER A 528 27.72 -24.34 -3.48
N GLY A 529 28.46 -24.37 -2.37
CA GLY A 529 27.99 -24.11 -1.02
C GLY A 529 27.36 -25.35 -0.37
N SER A 530 26.04 -25.50 -0.45
CA SER A 530 25.33 -26.64 0.14
C SER A 530 25.44 -27.94 -0.67
N HIS A 531 25.89 -27.83 -1.92
CA HIS A 531 26.01 -28.94 -2.87
C HIS A 531 27.44 -29.04 -3.42
N TYR A 532 27.85 -30.25 -3.79
CA TYR A 532 28.91 -30.46 -4.78
C TYR A 532 28.27 -30.51 -6.17
N THR A 533 28.85 -29.80 -7.12
CA THR A 533 28.47 -29.84 -8.53
C THR A 533 29.56 -30.61 -9.30
N TYR A 534 29.18 -31.75 -9.86
CA TYR A 534 30.08 -32.64 -10.59
C TYR A 534 29.96 -32.35 -12.09
N ILE A 535 31.07 -32.03 -12.74
CA ILE A 535 31.17 -32.04 -14.21
C ILE A 535 31.69 -33.41 -14.62
N CYS A 536 30.99 -34.06 -15.55
CA CYS A 536 31.22 -35.45 -15.90
C CYS A 536 31.32 -35.64 -17.42
N GLU A 537 32.17 -36.58 -17.83
CA GLU A 537 32.16 -37.17 -19.17
C GLU A 537 31.23 -38.39 -19.21
N ILE A 538 30.57 -38.61 -20.36
CA ILE A 538 29.75 -39.81 -20.60
C ILE A 538 30.66 -40.94 -21.08
N THR A 539 30.73 -42.04 -20.34
CA THR A 539 31.57 -43.21 -20.67
C THR A 539 30.77 -44.36 -21.29
N ASP A 540 29.47 -44.41 -21.02
CA ASP A 540 28.53 -45.36 -21.62
C ASP A 540 27.12 -44.75 -21.58
N SER A 541 26.27 -45.11 -22.54
CA SER A 541 24.87 -44.66 -22.56
C SER A 541 24.01 -45.61 -23.37
N LYS A 542 22.75 -45.78 -22.98
CA LYS A 542 21.80 -46.61 -23.71
C LYS A 542 20.39 -46.03 -23.60
N LEU A 543 19.70 -45.98 -24.74
CA LEU A 543 18.24 -45.80 -24.79
C LEU A 543 17.58 -47.16 -24.48
N LEU A 544 16.69 -47.21 -23.51
CA LEU A 544 16.02 -48.43 -23.04
C LEU A 544 14.65 -48.56 -23.69
N GLU A 545 13.82 -47.51 -23.59
CA GLU A 545 12.49 -47.43 -24.17
C GLU A 545 12.31 -46.05 -24.81
N ASN A 546 11.46 -45.94 -25.84
CA ASN A 546 11.18 -44.66 -26.50
C ASN A 546 9.97 -43.95 -25.85
N GLU A 547 10.08 -43.70 -24.54
CA GLU A 547 9.04 -43.06 -23.71
C GLU A 547 9.51 -41.71 -23.17
N ASP A 548 8.57 -40.80 -22.89
CA ASP A 548 8.87 -39.47 -22.37
C ASP A 548 9.42 -39.53 -20.93
N SER A 549 10.46 -38.73 -20.67
CA SER A 549 10.99 -38.54 -19.32
C SER A 549 10.05 -37.69 -18.45
N ILE A 550 9.97 -37.98 -17.16
CA ILE A 550 9.16 -37.19 -16.23
C ILE A 550 9.88 -35.96 -15.68
N THR A 551 9.07 -34.94 -15.35
CA THR A 551 9.52 -33.74 -14.64
C THR A 551 9.17 -33.80 -13.15
N TYR A 552 9.83 -32.95 -12.36
CA TYR A 552 9.50 -32.75 -10.95
C TYR A 552 8.04 -32.32 -10.74
N SER A 553 7.53 -31.45 -11.63
CA SER A 553 6.11 -31.05 -11.63
C SER A 553 5.19 -32.24 -11.88
N TYR A 554 5.52 -33.09 -12.87
CA TYR A 554 4.75 -34.31 -13.15
C TYR A 554 4.68 -35.23 -11.93
N TYR A 555 5.80 -35.40 -11.22
CA TYR A 555 5.84 -36.17 -9.99
C TYR A 555 4.91 -35.59 -8.91
N LEU A 556 4.94 -34.28 -8.67
CA LEU A 556 4.08 -33.63 -7.68
C LEU A 556 2.58 -33.79 -8.00
N GLU A 557 2.23 -33.73 -9.29
CA GLU A 557 0.85 -33.76 -9.75
C GLU A 557 0.25 -35.17 -9.80
N ASN A 558 1.05 -36.15 -10.23
CA ASN A 558 0.56 -37.46 -10.66
C ASN A 558 1.08 -38.64 -9.82
N ILE A 559 2.26 -38.53 -9.20
CA ILE A 559 2.92 -39.67 -8.54
C ILE A 559 2.97 -39.52 -7.02
N LYS A 560 3.30 -38.33 -6.53
CA LYS A 560 3.39 -38.06 -5.09
C LYS A 560 2.00 -38.27 -4.46
N PRO A 561 1.87 -39.12 -3.42
CA PRO A 561 0.61 -39.33 -2.75
C PRO A 561 0.08 -37.99 -2.25
N LYS A 562 -1.07 -37.56 -2.77
CA LYS A 562 -1.78 -36.41 -2.25
C LYS A 562 -2.29 -36.80 -0.87
N ALA A 563 -1.90 -36.04 0.14
CA ALA A 563 -2.43 -36.14 1.48
C ALA A 563 -3.96 -36.03 1.44
N LYS A 564 -4.67 -37.17 1.44
CA LYS A 564 -6.12 -37.21 1.57
C LYS A 564 -6.42 -37.54 3.03
N LYS A 565 -7.11 -36.62 3.70
CA LYS A 565 -7.71 -36.87 5.02
C LYS A 565 -8.72 -38.02 4.83
N PRO A 566 -8.55 -39.20 5.46
CA PRO A 566 -9.52 -40.27 5.37
C PRO A 566 -10.81 -39.78 6.04
N ALA A 567 -11.95 -40.04 5.42
CA ALA A 567 -13.24 -39.80 6.05
C ALA A 567 -13.37 -40.69 7.30
N GLY A 568 -13.33 -40.09 8.48
CA GLY A 568 -13.52 -40.80 9.77
C GLY A 568 -12.44 -40.56 10.84
N VAL A 569 -11.26 -40.04 10.50
CA VAL A 569 -10.21 -39.74 11.51
C VAL A 569 -10.55 -38.43 12.23
N LYS A 570 -11.03 -38.53 13.47
CA LYS A 570 -11.44 -37.38 14.30
C LYS A 570 -10.25 -36.61 14.90
N LYS A 571 -9.12 -37.27 15.19
CA LYS A 571 -7.87 -36.69 15.74
C LYS A 571 -6.67 -37.54 15.29
N GLY A 572 -5.60 -36.93 14.80
CA GLY A 572 -4.40 -37.61 14.31
C GLY A 572 -3.30 -36.65 13.86
N TRP A 573 -2.25 -37.17 13.22
CA TRP A 573 -1.13 -36.41 12.67
C TRP A 573 -0.80 -36.88 11.26
N ILE A 574 -0.47 -35.97 10.34
CA ILE A 574 -0.07 -36.29 8.97
C ILE A 574 1.38 -35.89 8.70
N CYS A 575 2.15 -36.79 8.09
CA CYS A 575 3.50 -36.50 7.64
C CYS A 575 3.44 -35.67 6.36
N LYS A 576 3.97 -34.44 6.41
CA LYS A 576 3.99 -33.50 5.27
C LYS A 576 4.89 -33.95 4.10
N LEU A 577 5.80 -34.89 4.35
CA LEU A 577 6.72 -35.39 3.31
C LEU A 577 6.09 -36.51 2.47
N CYS A 578 5.47 -37.50 3.11
CA CYS A 578 5.03 -38.73 2.45
C CYS A 578 3.53 -39.05 2.63
N GLY A 579 2.79 -38.21 3.36
CA GLY A 579 1.36 -38.35 3.58
C GLY A 579 0.94 -39.45 4.56
N TYR A 580 1.88 -40.05 5.32
CA TYR A 580 1.54 -41.05 6.33
C TYR A 580 0.69 -40.43 7.45
N ILE A 581 -0.35 -41.14 7.90
CA ILE A 581 -1.22 -40.70 8.98
C ILE A 581 -0.98 -41.55 10.22
N TYR A 582 -0.69 -40.88 11.33
CA TYR A 582 -0.70 -41.43 12.67
C TYR A 582 -2.06 -41.12 13.32
N GLU A 583 -2.78 -42.15 13.76
CA GLU A 583 -4.06 -42.00 14.44
C GLU A 583 -3.84 -41.98 15.96
N GLY A 584 -4.01 -40.81 16.57
CA GLY A 584 -3.76 -40.57 17.99
C GLY A 584 -3.75 -39.09 18.35
N GLU A 585 -4.11 -38.74 19.59
CA GLU A 585 -4.17 -37.34 20.05
C GLU A 585 -2.79 -36.67 20.16
N GLU A 586 -1.81 -37.42 20.65
CA GLU A 586 -0.42 -36.97 20.84
C GLU A 586 0.52 -37.89 20.05
N LEU A 587 1.44 -37.27 19.29
CA LEU A 587 2.48 -37.98 18.58
C LEU A 587 3.64 -38.26 19.55
N PRO A 588 4.07 -39.52 19.78
CA PRO A 588 5.18 -39.83 20.67
C PRO A 588 6.44 -39.04 20.29
N LYS A 589 7.20 -38.54 21.27
CA LYS A 589 8.35 -37.64 21.04
C LYS A 589 9.47 -38.29 20.20
N ASP A 590 9.54 -39.61 20.23
CA ASP A 590 10.47 -40.47 19.51
C ASP A 590 9.84 -41.14 18.28
N PHE A 591 8.62 -40.72 17.88
CA PHE A 591 7.94 -41.30 16.73
C PHE A 591 8.68 -41.01 15.42
N ILE A 592 8.96 -42.08 14.69
CA ILE A 592 9.59 -42.03 13.37
C ILE A 592 8.56 -42.47 12.33
N CYS A 593 8.35 -41.64 11.30
CA CYS A 593 7.44 -41.98 10.21
C CYS A 593 7.79 -43.35 9.61
N PRO A 594 6.86 -44.33 9.58
CA PRO A 594 7.18 -45.66 9.05
C PRO A 594 7.47 -45.65 7.55
N ILE A 595 7.02 -44.62 6.82
CA ILE A 595 7.21 -44.47 5.37
C ILE A 595 8.51 -43.73 5.04
N CYS A 596 8.69 -42.49 5.54
CA CYS A 596 9.84 -41.66 5.16
C CYS A 596 10.96 -41.61 6.20
N LYS A 597 10.81 -42.30 7.33
CA LYS A 597 11.83 -42.41 8.40
C LYS A 597 12.32 -41.07 9.00
N HIS A 598 11.58 -39.98 8.80
CA HIS A 598 11.79 -38.69 9.47
C HIS A 598 11.03 -38.65 10.80
N GLY A 599 11.52 -37.82 11.72
CA GLY A 599 10.96 -37.69 13.07
C GLY A 599 9.69 -36.84 13.10
N ILE A 600 9.25 -36.49 14.31
CA ILE A 600 8.01 -35.74 14.54
C ILE A 600 7.99 -34.34 13.89
N GLU A 601 9.15 -33.77 13.56
CA GLU A 601 9.28 -32.42 12.99
C GLU A 601 8.60 -32.26 11.62
N VAL A 602 8.36 -33.37 10.91
CA VAL A 602 7.69 -33.35 9.60
C VAL A 602 6.19 -33.63 9.70
N PHE A 603 5.66 -33.84 10.90
CA PHE A 603 4.24 -34.12 11.13
C PHE A 603 3.45 -32.86 11.47
N GLU A 604 2.19 -32.84 11.04
CA GLU A 604 1.23 -31.78 11.31
C GLU A 604 -0.05 -32.40 11.86
N LYS A 605 -0.67 -31.76 12.86
CA LYS A 605 -1.88 -32.29 13.48
C LYS A 605 -3.08 -32.20 12.53
N ILE A 606 -3.85 -33.27 12.42
CA ILE A 606 -5.09 -33.34 11.63
C ILE A 606 -6.28 -33.67 12.55
N GLY A 607 -7.26 -32.77 12.60
CA GLY A 607 -8.45 -32.94 13.45
C GLY A 607 -8.30 -32.25 14.80
#